data_AF-A0A8J4QM43-F1
#
_entry.id   AF-A0A8J4QM43-F1
#
_cell.length_a   1.000
_cell.length_b   1.000
_cell.length_c   1.000
_cell.angle_alpha   90.00
_cell.angle_beta   90.00
_cell.angle_gamma   90.00
#
_symmetry.space_group_name_H-M   'P 1'
#
loop_
_entity.id
_entity.type
_entity.pdbx_description
1 polymer ?
#
loop_
_entity_poly.entity_id
_entity_poly.type
_entity_poly.pdbx_seq_one_letter_code
_entity_poly.pdbx_strand_id
1 'polypeptide(L)'
;MGEEAKAMDTPPTIGASVIPIMNKLQDILSPVGAELSEISLPQVAVVGSQSSGKSSVLEALVGRDFLPRGCDICTRRPLVLMLEKRPRNAAAADDDGAEWGEFRHLPGKRFYDFSKIRREIQAETEREAGRNRGVSDRQISLRISSPNVLNMTLVDLPGVTKVPVGDQPTDIEERIRKMIMAHIRQENCIILAVTPANSDLATSDALQMAREADPTGSRTIGVITKLDIMDRGTDARNFLLGKVVPLRLGYVGVVNRSQEDINKNRSIAEALAYEEQFFHDHPVYSGLSDRCGIPQLAKKLNQILEQHIRMVLPGLKAELNSHMMSVVKELRMYGEAMESKVSYAV
;
A
#
# COMPACT_ATOMS: atom_id res chain seq x y z
N MET A 1 -30.52 31.83 -14.95
CA MET A 1 -30.15 31.51 -13.56
C MET A 1 -29.70 30.07 -13.53
N GLY A 2 -28.42 29.82 -13.79
CA GLY A 2 -27.82 28.50 -13.68
C GLY A 2 -26.79 28.58 -12.56
N GLU A 3 -27.06 27.92 -11.44
CA GLU A 3 -26.10 27.75 -10.36
C GLU A 3 -25.05 26.73 -10.81
N GLU A 4 -23.82 27.20 -11.04
CA GLU A 4 -22.63 26.36 -11.09
C GLU A 4 -22.47 25.66 -9.73
N ALA A 5 -22.51 24.34 -9.75
CA ALA A 5 -22.18 23.50 -8.61
C ALA A 5 -20.71 23.73 -8.22
N LYS A 6 -20.51 24.58 -7.21
CA LYS A 6 -19.20 24.87 -6.62
C LYS A 6 -18.66 23.58 -6.00
N ALA A 7 -17.60 23.02 -6.59
CA ALA A 7 -16.87 21.90 -6.03
C ALA A 7 -16.48 22.23 -4.58
N MET A 8 -16.94 21.40 -3.65
CA MET A 8 -16.72 21.56 -2.22
C MET A 8 -15.24 21.23 -1.95
N ASP A 9 -14.40 22.25 -1.96
CA ASP A 9 -12.97 22.14 -1.68
C ASP A 9 -12.78 21.78 -0.20
N THR A 10 -12.47 20.51 0.06
CA THR A 10 -12.14 20.04 1.40
C THR A 10 -10.90 20.77 1.91
N PRO A 11 -10.87 21.28 3.15
CA PRO A 11 -9.73 22.02 3.68
C PRO A 11 -8.46 21.17 3.58
N PRO A 12 -7.29 21.78 3.31
CA PRO A 12 -6.04 21.05 3.14
C PRO A 12 -5.73 20.29 4.42
N THR A 13 -5.82 18.97 4.36
CA THR A 13 -5.45 18.13 5.49
C THR A 13 -3.93 18.15 5.65
N ILE A 14 -3.44 17.90 6.87
CA ILE A 14 -2.01 17.80 7.13
C ILE A 14 -1.37 16.71 6.24
N GLY A 15 -2.13 15.68 5.86
CA GLY A 15 -1.69 14.67 4.90
C GLY A 15 -1.40 15.25 3.50
N ALA A 16 -2.17 16.23 3.03
CA ALA A 16 -1.93 16.87 1.74
C ALA A 16 -0.58 17.63 1.70
N SER A 17 -0.13 18.19 2.82
CA SER A 17 1.13 18.96 2.91
C SER A 17 2.34 18.12 3.31
N VAL A 18 2.16 17.13 4.21
CA VAL A 18 3.29 16.36 4.76
C VAL A 18 3.66 15.17 3.88
N ILE A 19 2.70 14.55 3.21
CA ILE A 19 2.98 13.33 2.45
C ILE A 19 3.82 13.60 1.18
N PRO A 20 3.67 14.71 0.44
CA PRO A 20 4.62 15.05 -0.63
C PRO A 20 6.07 15.23 -0.12
N ILE A 21 6.23 15.76 1.09
CA ILE A 21 7.54 15.90 1.74
C ILE A 21 8.09 14.50 2.10
N MET A 22 7.23 13.61 2.59
CA MET A 22 7.62 12.22 2.86
C MET A 22 8.00 11.45 1.60
N ASN A 23 7.26 11.61 0.50
CA ASN A 23 7.59 10.96 -0.77
C ASN A 23 8.96 11.45 -1.28
N LYS A 24 9.23 12.76 -1.19
CA LYS A 24 10.56 13.31 -1.50
C LYS A 24 11.64 12.77 -0.58
N LEU A 25 11.38 12.65 0.72
CA LEU A 25 12.31 12.02 1.66
C LEU A 25 12.55 10.56 1.27
N GLN A 26 11.53 9.80 0.89
CA GLN A 26 11.67 8.40 0.47
C GLN A 26 12.53 8.27 -0.79
N ASP A 27 12.35 9.17 -1.75
CA ASP A 27 13.16 9.23 -2.97
C ASP A 27 14.61 9.60 -2.70
N ILE A 28 14.87 10.49 -1.74
CA ILE A 28 16.22 10.92 -1.37
C ILE A 28 16.91 9.84 -0.52
N LEU A 29 16.21 9.20 0.41
CA LEU A 29 16.79 8.26 1.36
C LEU A 29 17.03 6.89 0.73
N SER A 30 16.19 6.48 -0.23
CA SER A 30 16.28 5.13 -0.78
C SER A 30 17.52 4.85 -1.67
N PRO A 31 18.11 5.81 -2.40
CA PRO A 31 19.38 5.64 -3.12
C PRO A 31 20.63 5.67 -2.23
N VAL A 32 20.56 6.30 -1.05
CA VAL A 32 21.77 6.64 -0.27
C VAL A 32 22.38 5.42 0.44
N GLY A 33 21.68 4.29 0.51
CA GLY A 33 22.27 2.99 0.84
C GLY A 33 22.68 2.80 2.31
N ALA A 34 22.32 1.65 2.87
CA ALA A 34 22.73 0.99 4.11
C ALA A 34 22.68 1.77 5.46
N GLU A 35 23.07 3.04 5.53
CA GLU A 35 23.15 3.79 6.79
C GLU A 35 21.88 4.59 7.07
N LEU A 36 21.26 5.18 6.04
CA LEU A 36 19.96 5.88 6.18
C LEU A 36 18.74 4.97 6.00
N SER A 37 18.95 3.67 5.76
CA SER A 37 17.87 2.66 5.68
C SER A 37 17.18 2.39 7.01
N GLU A 38 17.71 2.89 8.13
CA GLU A 38 17.05 2.83 9.45
C GLU A 38 15.87 3.80 9.57
N ILE A 39 15.86 4.85 8.74
CA ILE A 39 14.83 5.89 8.75
C ILE A 39 13.54 5.34 8.12
N SER A 40 12.72 4.69 8.97
CA SER A 40 11.47 4.08 8.55
C SER A 40 10.37 5.14 8.38
N LEU A 41 9.96 5.37 7.13
CA LEU A 41 8.84 6.26 6.84
C LEU A 41 7.50 5.57 7.12
N PRO A 42 6.46 6.32 7.55
CA PRO A 42 5.12 5.78 7.68
C PRO A 42 4.63 5.13 6.39
N GLN A 43 4.33 3.84 6.46
CA GLN A 43 3.89 3.03 5.33
C GLN A 43 2.74 2.10 5.72
N VAL A 44 1.94 1.68 4.75
CA VAL A 44 0.84 0.73 4.97
C VAL A 44 1.19 -0.60 4.30
N ALA A 45 1.43 -1.64 5.10
CA ALA A 45 1.70 -2.98 4.58
C ALA A 45 0.41 -3.81 4.54
N VAL A 46 0.14 -4.42 3.38
CA VAL A 46 -1.02 -5.30 3.19
C VAL A 46 -0.61 -6.74 3.44
N VAL A 47 -1.22 -7.36 4.46
CA VAL A 47 -0.91 -8.74 4.87
C VAL A 47 -2.14 -9.62 4.80
N GLY A 48 -1.96 -10.88 4.42
CA GLY A 48 -3.03 -11.87 4.36
C GLY A 48 -2.66 -13.09 3.54
N SER A 49 -3.44 -14.15 3.71
CA SER A 49 -3.26 -15.42 2.99
C SER A 49 -3.34 -15.23 1.47
N GLN A 50 -2.80 -16.18 0.71
CA GLN A 50 -3.01 -16.20 -0.74
C GLN A 50 -4.52 -16.15 -1.06
N SER A 51 -4.89 -15.37 -2.09
CA SER A 51 -6.30 -15.21 -2.51
C SER A 51 -7.22 -14.52 -1.48
N SER A 52 -6.70 -13.92 -0.40
CA SER A 52 -7.52 -13.14 0.55
C SER A 52 -8.10 -11.85 -0.03
N GLY A 53 -7.67 -11.42 -1.23
CA GLY A 53 -8.14 -10.20 -1.90
C GLY A 53 -7.25 -8.98 -1.72
N LYS A 54 -5.99 -9.13 -1.26
CA LYS A 54 -5.02 -8.03 -1.07
C LYS A 54 -4.89 -7.11 -2.29
N SER A 55 -4.55 -7.68 -3.45
CA SER A 55 -4.37 -6.93 -4.69
C SER A 55 -5.67 -6.24 -5.14
N SER A 56 -6.82 -6.89 -4.93
CA SER A 56 -8.13 -6.28 -5.22
C SER A 56 -8.42 -5.07 -4.34
N VAL A 57 -8.11 -5.14 -3.04
CA VAL A 57 -8.23 -4.00 -2.12
C VAL A 57 -7.32 -2.85 -2.55
N LEU A 58 -6.07 -3.14 -2.93
CA LEU A 58 -5.13 -2.13 -3.42
C LEU A 58 -5.61 -1.46 -4.70
N GLU A 59 -6.05 -2.23 -5.70
CA GLU A 59 -6.56 -1.68 -6.96
C GLU A 59 -7.84 -0.87 -6.76
N ALA A 60 -8.71 -1.28 -5.83
CA ALA A 60 -9.91 -0.53 -5.47
C ALA A 60 -9.59 0.80 -4.76
N LEU A 61 -8.56 0.82 -3.89
CA LEU A 61 -8.08 2.06 -3.26
C LEU A 61 -7.44 3.03 -4.27
N VAL A 62 -6.76 2.50 -5.29
CA VAL A 62 -6.15 3.31 -6.35
C VAL A 62 -7.15 3.73 -7.42
N GLY A 63 -8.22 2.95 -7.62
CA GLY A 63 -9.21 3.18 -8.67
C GLY A 63 -8.78 2.68 -10.06
N ARG A 64 -7.67 1.93 -10.16
CA ARG A 64 -7.12 1.42 -11.44
C ARG A 64 -6.69 -0.04 -11.34
N ASP A 65 -6.73 -0.72 -12.48
CA ASP A 65 -6.26 -2.08 -12.68
C ASP A 65 -4.78 -2.09 -13.10
N PHE A 66 -3.87 -2.48 -12.20
CA PHE A 66 -2.42 -2.50 -12.48
C PHE A 66 -1.68 -3.66 -11.82
N LEU A 67 -2.27 -4.35 -10.86
CA LEU A 67 -1.64 -5.50 -10.23
C LEU A 67 -1.90 -6.75 -11.08
N PRO A 68 -0.92 -7.67 -11.15
CA PRO A 68 -1.15 -8.99 -11.73
C PRO A 68 -2.26 -9.73 -10.96
N ARG A 69 -3.19 -10.38 -11.67
CA ARG A 69 -4.25 -11.22 -11.09
C ARG A 69 -4.25 -12.59 -11.79
N GLY A 70 -4.53 -13.65 -11.04
CA GLY A 70 -4.57 -15.02 -11.55
C GLY A 70 -4.65 -16.09 -10.45
N CYS A 71 -4.79 -17.34 -10.89
CA CYS A 71 -4.92 -18.51 -10.00
C CYS A 71 -3.59 -18.93 -9.35
N ASP A 72 -2.46 -18.61 -9.97
CA ASP A 72 -1.12 -18.85 -9.44
C ASP A 72 -0.70 -17.75 -8.43
N ILE A 73 0.45 -17.92 -7.76
CA ILE A 73 0.99 -16.89 -6.85
C ILE A 73 1.26 -15.60 -7.64
N CYS A 74 0.37 -14.63 -7.50
CA CYS A 74 0.41 -13.36 -8.23
C CYS A 74 1.54 -12.46 -7.74
N THR A 75 1.60 -12.23 -6.42
CA THR A 75 2.62 -11.40 -5.78
C THR A 75 3.77 -12.27 -5.30
N ARG A 76 4.88 -12.29 -6.05
CA ARG A 76 6.11 -13.07 -5.73
C ARG A 76 7.28 -12.21 -5.26
N ARG A 77 7.12 -10.89 -5.33
CA ARG A 77 8.06 -9.86 -4.86
C ARG A 77 7.26 -8.80 -4.13
N PRO A 78 7.79 -8.18 -3.06
CA PRO A 78 7.18 -6.99 -2.48
C PRO A 78 7.02 -5.89 -3.53
N LEU A 79 5.85 -5.26 -3.59
CA LEU A 79 5.62 -4.08 -4.41
C LEU A 79 5.42 -2.87 -3.50
N VAL A 80 6.36 -1.94 -3.53
CA VAL A 80 6.25 -0.64 -2.87
C VAL A 80 5.60 0.32 -3.85
N LEU A 81 4.35 0.67 -3.56
CA LEU A 81 3.52 1.55 -4.34
C LEU A 81 3.44 2.92 -3.67
N MET A 82 4.00 3.93 -4.31
CA MET A 82 3.92 5.33 -3.88
C MET A 82 2.82 6.03 -4.66
N LEU A 83 1.74 6.40 -3.98
CA LEU A 83 0.65 7.18 -4.56
C LEU A 83 0.92 8.67 -4.36
N GLU A 84 0.82 9.43 -5.45
CA GLU A 84 0.97 10.88 -5.47
C GLU A 84 -0.30 11.52 -6.03
N LYS A 85 -0.99 12.28 -5.18
CA LYS A 85 -2.14 13.09 -5.54
C LYS A 85 -1.68 14.34 -6.28
N ARG A 86 -2.08 14.48 -7.55
CA ARG A 86 -1.88 15.71 -8.32
C ARG A 86 -3.14 16.60 -8.28
N PRO A 87 -2.99 17.93 -8.20
CA PRO A 87 -4.12 18.83 -8.32
C PRO A 87 -4.72 18.74 -9.72
N ARG A 88 -6.06 18.72 -9.83
CA ARG A 88 -6.78 18.66 -11.12
C ARG A 88 -6.52 19.86 -12.03
N ASN A 89 -5.98 20.96 -11.49
CA ASN A 89 -5.84 22.26 -12.17
C ASN A 89 -4.39 22.78 -12.21
N ALA A 90 -3.39 21.94 -12.44
CA ALA A 90 -2.07 22.46 -12.80
C ALA A 90 -2.08 22.89 -14.28
N ALA A 91 -2.40 24.16 -14.51
CA ALA A 91 -2.32 24.85 -15.80
C ALA A 91 -0.86 24.96 -16.28
N ALA A 92 -0.21 23.83 -16.57
CA ALA A 92 1.03 23.74 -17.33
C ALA A 92 0.70 23.01 -18.64
N ALA A 93 0.84 23.76 -19.74
CA ALA A 93 0.34 23.48 -21.08
C ALA A 93 0.95 22.27 -21.82
N ASP A 94 1.43 21.21 -21.13
CA ASP A 94 2.05 20.03 -21.77
C ASP A 94 1.72 18.66 -21.13
N ASP A 95 0.93 18.57 -20.06
CA ASP A 95 0.61 17.28 -19.39
C ASP A 95 -0.88 17.22 -19.06
N ASP A 96 -1.65 16.51 -19.91
CA ASP A 96 -3.11 16.51 -20.06
C ASP A 96 -3.92 15.94 -18.87
N GLY A 97 -3.56 16.28 -17.63
CA GLY A 97 -4.16 15.69 -16.42
C GLY A 97 -4.02 14.15 -16.37
N ALA A 98 -3.19 13.59 -17.24
CA ALA A 98 -3.13 12.16 -17.50
C ALA A 98 -2.45 11.44 -16.34
N GLU A 99 -3.13 10.44 -15.80
CA GLU A 99 -2.59 9.56 -14.78
C GLU A 99 -1.43 8.75 -15.36
N TRP A 100 -0.34 8.61 -14.60
CA TRP A 100 0.82 7.85 -15.04
C TRP A 100 1.48 7.11 -13.90
N GLY A 101 2.18 6.03 -14.24
CA GLY A 101 3.08 5.32 -13.35
C GLY A 101 4.53 5.42 -13.80
N GLU A 102 5.47 5.39 -12.86
CA GLU A 102 6.91 5.35 -13.13
C GLU A 102 7.56 4.31 -12.23
N PHE A 103 8.38 3.45 -12.82
CA PHE A 103 9.15 2.47 -12.08
C PHE A 103 10.53 3.02 -11.74
N ARG A 104 11.00 2.75 -10.53
CA ARG A 104 12.34 3.14 -10.10
C ARG A 104 13.44 2.53 -10.99
N HIS A 105 13.26 1.29 -11.45
CA HIS A 105 14.24 0.62 -12.32
C HIS A 105 14.20 1.13 -13.77
N LEU A 106 13.27 2.03 -14.11
CA LEU A 106 13.14 2.68 -15.42
C LEU A 106 12.96 4.20 -15.24
N PRO A 107 13.97 4.91 -14.73
CA PRO A 107 13.86 6.34 -14.45
C PRO A 107 13.56 7.15 -15.71
N GLY A 108 12.61 8.08 -15.63
CA GLY A 108 12.21 8.95 -16.73
C GLY A 108 11.19 8.33 -17.70
N LYS A 109 10.86 7.04 -17.56
CA LYS A 109 9.85 6.37 -18.41
C LYS A 109 8.48 6.39 -17.74
N ARG A 110 7.60 7.25 -18.23
CA ARG A 110 6.19 7.34 -17.77
C ARG A 110 5.30 6.34 -18.49
N PHE A 111 4.50 5.62 -17.73
CA PHE A 111 3.51 4.65 -18.18
C PHE A 111 2.10 5.21 -17.99
N TYR A 112 1.48 5.65 -19.08
CA TYR A 112 0.09 6.15 -19.06
C TYR A 112 -0.96 5.02 -19.17
N ASP A 113 -0.56 3.87 -19.70
CA ASP A 113 -1.39 2.67 -19.77
C ASP A 113 -1.07 1.71 -18.61
N PHE A 114 -2.02 1.56 -17.70
CA PHE A 114 -1.88 0.72 -16.51
C PHE A 114 -1.80 -0.78 -16.84
N SER A 115 -2.23 -1.17 -18.05
CA SER A 115 -1.99 -2.52 -18.58
C SER A 115 -0.50 -2.77 -18.83
N LYS A 116 0.25 -1.74 -19.24
CA LYS A 116 1.71 -1.83 -19.41
C LYS A 116 2.41 -1.88 -18.05
N ILE A 117 1.90 -1.16 -17.05
CA ILE A 117 2.39 -1.25 -15.66
C ILE A 117 2.25 -2.69 -15.16
N ARG A 118 1.07 -3.31 -15.35
CA ARG A 118 0.84 -4.72 -14.99
C ARG A 118 1.84 -5.66 -15.66
N ARG A 119 2.04 -5.51 -16.98
CA ARG A 119 3.00 -6.34 -17.74
C ARG A 119 4.44 -6.13 -17.26
N GLU A 120 4.81 -4.90 -16.94
CA GLU A 120 6.13 -4.55 -16.42
C GLU A 120 6.37 -5.18 -15.05
N ILE A 121 5.39 -5.13 -14.13
CA ILE A 121 5.48 -5.81 -12.82
C ILE A 121 5.72 -7.31 -13.02
N GLN A 122 4.99 -7.93 -13.95
CA GLN A 122 5.14 -9.35 -14.25
C GLN A 122 6.51 -9.67 -14.84
N ALA A 123 6.96 -8.90 -15.84
CA ALA A 123 8.25 -9.08 -16.49
C ALA A 123 9.42 -8.90 -15.50
N GLU A 124 9.35 -7.87 -14.66
CA GLU A 124 10.33 -7.59 -13.62
C GLU A 124 10.34 -8.67 -12.54
N THR A 125 9.17 -9.23 -12.21
CA THR A 125 9.06 -10.37 -11.30
C THR A 125 9.71 -11.62 -11.89
N GLU A 126 9.45 -11.93 -13.16
CA GLU A 126 10.05 -13.08 -13.85
C GLU A 126 11.56 -12.94 -14.01
N ARG A 127 12.07 -11.71 -14.23
CA ARG A 127 13.50 -11.44 -14.37
C ARG A 127 14.28 -11.79 -13.09
N GLU A 128 13.74 -11.45 -11.94
CA GLU A 128 14.43 -11.62 -10.64
C GLU A 128 14.12 -12.96 -9.97
N ALA A 129 12.84 -13.35 -9.92
CA ALA A 129 12.39 -14.56 -9.22
C ALA A 129 12.31 -15.80 -10.14
N GLY A 130 12.61 -15.63 -11.43
CA GLY A 130 12.50 -16.68 -12.44
C GLY A 130 11.05 -17.05 -12.78
N ARG A 131 10.90 -18.01 -13.69
CA ARG A 131 9.59 -18.60 -14.07
C ARG A 131 9.14 -19.74 -13.15
N ASN A 132 10.06 -20.32 -12.36
CA ASN A 132 9.83 -21.48 -11.49
C ASN A 132 9.19 -21.11 -10.14
N ARG A 133 8.25 -20.16 -10.13
CA ARG A 133 7.37 -19.85 -8.96
C ARG A 133 8.09 -19.47 -7.65
N GLY A 134 9.37 -19.12 -7.69
CA GLY A 134 10.13 -18.62 -6.54
C GLY A 134 9.67 -17.24 -6.07
N VAL A 135 10.08 -16.87 -4.85
CA VAL A 135 9.88 -15.54 -4.26
C VAL A 135 11.23 -14.85 -4.02
N SER A 136 11.24 -13.52 -4.12
CA SER A 136 12.42 -12.70 -3.88
C SER A 136 12.08 -11.53 -2.95
N ASP A 137 12.99 -11.25 -2.01
CA ASP A 137 12.87 -10.13 -1.06
C ASP A 137 13.14 -8.76 -1.71
N ARG A 138 13.64 -8.75 -2.96
CA ARG A 138 13.92 -7.50 -3.67
C ARG A 138 12.63 -6.85 -4.14
N GLN A 139 12.31 -5.71 -3.53
CA GLN A 139 11.11 -4.95 -3.84
C GLN A 139 11.11 -4.36 -5.26
N ILE A 140 9.92 -4.24 -5.83
CA ILE A 140 9.64 -3.41 -7.01
C ILE A 140 9.09 -2.08 -6.49
N SER A 141 9.66 -0.95 -6.94
CA SER A 141 9.18 0.38 -6.55
C SER A 141 8.47 1.04 -7.71
N LEU A 142 7.19 1.33 -7.52
CA LEU A 142 6.29 1.94 -8.49
C LEU A 142 5.70 3.21 -7.89
N ARG A 143 5.83 4.34 -8.59
CA ARG A 143 5.09 5.57 -8.28
C ARG A 143 3.89 5.67 -9.20
N ILE A 144 2.71 5.99 -8.67
CA ILE A 144 1.50 6.30 -9.45
C ILE A 144 1.07 7.72 -9.10
N SER A 145 0.95 8.55 -10.13
CA SER A 145 0.50 9.93 -10.03
C SER A 145 -0.91 10.06 -10.58
N SER A 146 -1.86 10.50 -9.76
CA SER A 146 -3.28 10.61 -10.14
C SER A 146 -3.99 11.71 -9.33
N PRO A 147 -5.01 12.40 -9.88
CA PRO A 147 -5.81 13.34 -9.10
C PRO A 147 -6.80 12.68 -8.14
N ASN A 148 -7.05 11.38 -8.32
CA ASN A 148 -8.09 10.62 -7.62
C ASN A 148 -7.56 9.78 -6.46
N VAL A 149 -6.23 9.73 -6.29
CA VAL A 149 -5.59 8.99 -5.20
C VAL A 149 -5.30 9.89 -4.01
N LEU A 150 -5.06 9.27 -2.86
CA LEU A 150 -4.44 9.93 -1.72
C LEU A 150 -2.93 9.83 -1.83
N ASN A 151 -2.21 10.80 -1.27
CA ASN A 151 -0.78 10.63 -1.09
C ASN A 151 -0.56 9.53 -0.05
N MET A 152 0.07 8.40 -0.39
CA MET A 152 0.42 7.36 0.58
C MET A 152 1.38 6.33 0.00
N THR A 153 2.17 5.67 0.86
CA THR A 153 3.01 4.53 0.47
C THR A 153 2.37 3.23 0.95
N LEU A 154 2.02 2.37 0.00
CA LEU A 154 1.44 1.05 0.19
C LEU A 154 2.50 -0.02 -0.14
N VAL A 155 2.58 -1.07 0.66
CA VAL A 155 3.43 -2.22 0.39
C VAL A 155 2.55 -3.46 0.20
N ASP A 156 2.49 -3.96 -1.04
CA ASP A 156 1.88 -5.27 -1.32
C ASP A 156 2.90 -6.36 -1.04
N LEU A 157 2.55 -7.29 -0.16
CA LEU A 157 3.41 -8.40 0.23
C LEU A 157 2.86 -9.72 -0.33
N PRO A 158 3.72 -10.69 -0.67
CA PRO A 158 3.29 -12.03 -1.04
C PRO A 158 2.31 -12.62 -0.03
N GLY A 159 1.31 -13.35 -0.52
CA GLY A 159 0.37 -14.04 0.35
C GLY A 159 1.00 -15.27 0.99
N VAL A 160 0.70 -15.52 2.26
CA VAL A 160 1.13 -16.75 2.95
C VAL A 160 0.49 -17.97 2.29
N THR A 161 1.31 -19.00 2.03
CA THR A 161 0.91 -20.29 1.45
C THR A 161 1.39 -21.41 2.35
N LYS A 162 0.49 -22.31 2.76
CA LYS A 162 0.79 -23.44 3.65
C LYS A 162 1.38 -24.67 2.93
N VAL A 163 1.12 -24.79 1.64
CA VAL A 163 1.58 -25.91 0.82
C VAL A 163 2.35 -25.35 -0.37
N PRO A 164 3.60 -25.78 -0.61
CA PRO A 164 4.36 -25.38 -1.78
C PRO A 164 3.67 -25.91 -3.05
N VAL A 165 3.59 -25.09 -4.09
CA VAL A 165 3.00 -25.45 -5.37
C VAL A 165 4.02 -25.36 -6.50
N GLY A 166 4.15 -26.45 -7.26
CA GLY A 166 5.14 -26.57 -8.35
C GLY A 166 6.56 -26.68 -7.79
N ASP A 167 7.51 -25.93 -8.35
CA ASP A 167 8.93 -25.98 -7.98
C ASP A 167 9.28 -25.14 -6.73
N GLN A 168 8.28 -24.83 -5.91
CA GLN A 168 8.52 -24.03 -4.70
C GLN A 168 9.26 -24.84 -3.65
N PRO A 169 10.21 -24.22 -2.95
CA PRO A 169 10.92 -24.90 -1.88
C PRO A 169 9.98 -25.17 -0.71
N THR A 170 10.27 -26.22 0.06
CA THR A 170 9.46 -26.63 1.22
C THR A 170 9.42 -25.59 2.33
N ASP A 171 10.35 -24.63 2.34
CA ASP A 171 10.46 -23.53 3.31
C ASP A 171 9.76 -22.24 2.85
N ILE A 172 8.97 -22.29 1.76
CA ILE A 172 8.35 -21.10 1.16
C ILE A 172 7.48 -20.31 2.15
N GLU A 173 6.76 -21.01 3.03
CA GLU A 173 5.92 -20.40 4.07
C GLU A 173 6.78 -19.56 5.02
N GLU A 174 7.87 -20.14 5.54
CA GLU A 174 8.77 -19.47 6.47
C GLU A 174 9.45 -18.27 5.81
N ARG A 175 9.86 -18.41 4.54
CA ARG A 175 10.45 -17.30 3.76
C ARG A 175 9.48 -16.14 3.57
N ILE A 176 8.25 -16.41 3.14
CA ILE A 176 7.22 -15.38 2.98
C ILE A 176 6.89 -14.74 4.33
N ARG A 177 6.73 -15.54 5.38
CA ARG A 177 6.48 -15.03 6.73
C ARG A 177 7.60 -14.13 7.22
N LYS A 178 8.86 -14.54 7.05
CA LYS A 178 10.05 -13.74 7.41
C LYS A 178 10.07 -12.41 6.65
N MET A 179 9.77 -12.44 5.36
CA MET A 179 9.67 -11.24 4.52
C MET A 179 8.56 -10.31 5.01
N ILE A 180 7.38 -10.83 5.32
CA ILE A 180 6.26 -10.03 5.88
C ILE A 180 6.66 -9.42 7.22
N MET A 181 7.17 -10.25 8.15
CA MET A 181 7.57 -9.81 9.49
C MET A 181 8.63 -8.72 9.46
N ALA A 182 9.57 -8.76 8.50
CA ALA A 182 10.57 -7.71 8.33
C ALA A 182 9.95 -6.33 8.04
N HIS A 183 8.83 -6.29 7.33
CA HIS A 183 8.10 -5.04 7.06
C HIS A 183 7.21 -4.65 8.23
N ILE A 184 6.39 -5.58 8.75
CA ILE A 184 5.36 -5.23 9.76
C ILE A 184 5.91 -5.05 11.18
N ARG A 185 7.12 -5.51 11.49
CA ARG A 185 7.78 -5.24 12.78
C ARG A 185 8.21 -3.79 12.96
N GLN A 186 8.33 -3.04 11.87
CA GLN A 186 8.64 -1.61 11.95
C GLN A 186 7.48 -0.87 12.64
N GLU A 187 7.76 -0.11 13.69
CA GLU A 187 6.74 0.64 14.44
C GLU A 187 6.01 1.66 13.56
N ASN A 188 6.70 2.19 12.55
CA ASN A 188 6.17 3.15 11.60
C ASN A 188 5.29 2.50 10.52
N CYS A 189 5.11 1.18 10.51
CA CYS A 189 4.27 0.47 9.56
C CYS A 189 2.84 0.26 10.10
N ILE A 190 1.83 0.76 9.39
CA ILE A 190 0.42 0.40 9.60
C ILE A 190 0.16 -0.94 8.92
N ILE A 191 -0.46 -1.87 9.64
CA ILE A 191 -0.75 -3.21 9.16
C ILE A 191 -2.20 -3.26 8.68
N LEU A 192 -2.40 -3.57 7.40
CA LEU A 192 -3.70 -3.85 6.82
C LEU A 192 -3.91 -5.36 6.73
N ALA A 193 -4.60 -5.93 7.73
CA ALA A 193 -4.81 -7.37 7.86
C ALA A 193 -6.06 -7.82 7.07
N VAL A 194 -5.84 -8.32 5.86
CA VAL A 194 -6.89 -8.73 4.91
C VAL A 194 -7.27 -10.19 5.13
N THR A 195 -8.51 -10.43 5.57
CA THR A 195 -9.07 -11.76 5.82
C THR A 195 -10.38 -11.94 5.05
N PRO A 196 -10.61 -13.06 4.35
CA PRO A 196 -11.88 -13.30 3.68
C PRO A 196 -12.97 -13.73 4.68
N ALA A 197 -14.18 -13.25 4.48
CA ALA A 197 -15.33 -13.46 5.38
C ALA A 197 -15.83 -14.91 5.39
N ASN A 198 -15.59 -15.66 4.31
CA ASN A 198 -15.95 -17.06 4.19
C ASN A 198 -14.96 -18.02 4.89
N SER A 199 -14.02 -17.48 5.68
CA SER A 199 -13.08 -18.24 6.49
C SER A 199 -13.21 -17.86 7.96
N ASP A 200 -12.86 -18.76 8.87
CA ASP A 200 -12.88 -18.45 10.30
C ASP A 200 -11.79 -17.43 10.66
N LEU A 201 -12.24 -16.29 11.21
CA LEU A 201 -11.39 -15.19 11.64
C LEU A 201 -10.34 -15.63 12.67
N ALA A 202 -10.66 -16.61 13.52
CA ALA A 202 -9.75 -17.12 14.54
C ALA A 202 -8.52 -17.84 13.95
N THR A 203 -8.62 -18.31 12.70
CA THR A 203 -7.55 -19.02 11.99
C THR A 203 -6.80 -18.13 10.98
N SER A 204 -7.05 -16.82 11.00
CA SER A 204 -6.45 -15.88 10.05
C SER A 204 -4.95 -15.71 10.29
N ASP A 205 -4.15 -16.17 9.32
CA ASP A 205 -2.69 -15.96 9.31
C ASP A 205 -2.35 -14.46 9.33
N ALA A 206 -3.19 -13.62 8.71
CA ALA A 206 -3.03 -12.16 8.68
C ALA A 206 -3.08 -11.56 10.09
N LEU A 207 -4.10 -11.95 10.88
CA LEU A 207 -4.29 -11.47 12.23
C LEU A 207 -3.27 -12.07 13.20
N GLN A 208 -2.84 -13.30 12.98
CA GLN A 208 -1.78 -13.92 13.78
C GLN A 208 -0.46 -13.14 13.63
N MET A 209 0.00 -12.93 12.38
CA MET A 209 1.21 -12.14 12.12
C MET A 209 1.08 -10.70 12.63
N ALA A 210 -0.08 -10.07 12.43
CA ALA A 210 -0.33 -8.73 12.94
C ALA A 210 -0.28 -8.66 14.46
N ARG A 211 -0.81 -9.66 15.18
CA ARG A 211 -0.75 -9.73 16.66
C ARG A 211 0.67 -9.93 17.17
N GLU A 212 1.50 -10.70 16.46
CA GLU A 212 2.90 -10.88 16.82
C GLU A 212 3.73 -9.60 16.64
N ALA A 213 3.44 -8.81 15.61
CA ALA A 213 4.14 -7.54 15.35
C ALA A 213 3.55 -6.35 16.12
N ASP A 214 2.25 -6.36 16.39
CA ASP A 214 1.49 -5.34 17.13
C ASP A 214 0.53 -6.00 18.13
N PRO A 215 1.04 -6.45 19.30
CA PRO A 215 0.22 -7.10 20.32
C PRO A 215 -0.94 -6.23 20.81
N THR A 216 -0.72 -4.91 20.85
CA THR A 216 -1.71 -3.92 21.31
C THR A 216 -2.81 -3.65 20.28
N GLY A 217 -2.60 -3.98 19.01
CA GLY A 217 -3.51 -3.67 17.91
C GLY A 217 -3.63 -2.16 17.65
N SER A 218 -2.62 -1.37 18.00
CA SER A 218 -2.64 0.11 17.90
C SER A 218 -2.44 0.63 16.47
N ARG A 219 -1.82 -0.17 15.61
CA ARG A 219 -1.49 0.15 14.20
C ARG A 219 -1.99 -0.92 13.23
N THR A 220 -2.92 -1.77 13.67
CA THR A 220 -3.50 -2.85 12.86
C THR A 220 -4.98 -2.58 12.54
N ILE A 221 -5.31 -2.54 11.25
CA ILE A 221 -6.68 -2.42 10.74
C ILE A 221 -7.07 -3.77 10.13
N GLY A 222 -8.21 -4.32 10.54
CA GLY A 222 -8.77 -5.51 9.92
C GLY A 222 -9.59 -5.17 8.68
N VAL A 223 -9.38 -5.89 7.58
CA VAL A 223 -10.21 -5.77 6.37
C VAL A 223 -10.86 -7.13 6.10
N ILE A 224 -12.18 -7.14 6.05
CA ILE A 224 -12.98 -8.32 5.79
C ILE A 224 -13.43 -8.28 4.32
N THR A 225 -12.90 -9.17 3.49
CA THR A 225 -13.24 -9.27 2.05
C THR A 225 -14.25 -10.38 1.80
N LYS A 226 -14.76 -10.52 0.57
CA LYS A 226 -15.58 -11.66 0.14
C LYS A 226 -16.88 -11.85 0.95
N LEU A 227 -17.48 -10.74 1.41
CA LEU A 227 -18.74 -10.73 2.18
C LEU A 227 -19.95 -11.19 1.35
N ASP A 228 -19.84 -11.07 0.03
CA ASP A 228 -20.82 -11.45 -0.98
C ASP A 228 -20.95 -12.96 -1.20
N ILE A 229 -19.89 -13.72 -0.89
CA ILE A 229 -19.83 -15.18 -1.08
C ILE A 229 -19.83 -15.95 0.25
N MET A 230 -20.37 -15.37 1.31
CA MET A 230 -20.58 -16.07 2.57
C MET A 230 -21.68 -17.12 2.45
N ASP A 231 -21.62 -18.14 3.30
CA ASP A 231 -22.65 -19.17 3.35
C ASP A 231 -24.01 -18.56 3.73
N ARG A 232 -25.06 -18.97 3.02
CA ARG A 232 -26.41 -18.46 3.25
C ARG A 232 -26.83 -18.70 4.70
N GLY A 233 -27.30 -17.64 5.36
CA GLY A 233 -27.68 -17.68 6.77
C GLY A 233 -26.53 -17.36 7.74
N THR A 234 -25.32 -17.11 7.25
CA THR A 234 -24.20 -16.57 8.03
C THR A 234 -23.97 -15.09 7.72
N ASP A 235 -23.35 -14.38 8.65
CA ASP A 235 -22.95 -12.99 8.47
C ASP A 235 -21.66 -12.67 9.22
N ALA A 236 -20.98 -11.61 8.79
CA ALA A 236 -19.73 -11.14 9.39
C ALA A 236 -19.94 -9.98 10.38
N ARG A 237 -21.16 -9.75 10.88
CA ARG A 237 -21.46 -8.61 11.77
C ARG A 237 -20.57 -8.63 13.01
N ASN A 238 -20.37 -9.80 13.60
CA ASN A 238 -19.52 -9.96 14.78
C ASN A 238 -18.04 -9.74 14.47
N PHE A 239 -17.60 -9.99 13.23
CA PHE A 239 -16.24 -9.66 12.77
C PHE A 239 -16.09 -8.15 12.65
N LEU A 240 -17.03 -7.47 11.98
CA LEU A 240 -17.01 -6.01 11.77
C LEU A 240 -17.10 -5.20 13.07
N LEU A 241 -17.84 -5.72 14.06
CA LEU A 241 -17.95 -5.14 15.40
C LEU A 241 -16.74 -5.48 16.30
N GLY A 242 -15.82 -6.33 15.85
CA GLY A 242 -14.64 -6.72 16.63
C GLY A 242 -14.97 -7.59 17.85
N LYS A 243 -16.12 -8.28 17.86
CA LYS A 243 -16.54 -9.14 18.98
C LYS A 243 -15.79 -10.47 19.05
N VAL A 244 -15.25 -10.94 17.91
CA VAL A 244 -14.52 -12.21 17.82
C VAL A 244 -13.04 -12.01 18.11
N VAL A 245 -12.35 -11.21 17.30
CA VAL A 245 -10.95 -10.80 17.54
C VAL A 245 -10.92 -9.27 17.67
N PRO A 246 -10.73 -8.70 18.87
CA PRO A 246 -10.76 -7.25 19.04
C PRO A 246 -9.48 -6.59 18.48
N LEU A 247 -9.68 -5.52 17.72
CA LEU A 247 -8.63 -4.62 17.21
C LEU A 247 -8.99 -3.18 17.61
N ARG A 248 -8.00 -2.37 18.05
CA ARG A 248 -8.27 -0.99 18.50
C ARG A 248 -8.74 -0.11 17.35
N LEU A 249 -8.16 -0.30 16.16
CA LEU A 249 -8.60 0.40 14.95
C LEU A 249 -9.83 -0.25 14.30
N GLY A 250 -10.32 -1.38 14.83
CA GLY A 250 -11.50 -2.08 14.35
C GLY A 250 -11.35 -2.70 12.95
N TYR A 251 -12.50 -3.02 12.35
CA TYR A 251 -12.59 -3.68 11.06
C TYR A 251 -13.32 -2.82 10.03
N VAL A 252 -13.06 -3.09 8.75
CA VAL A 252 -13.81 -2.57 7.60
C VAL A 252 -14.17 -3.72 6.66
N GLY A 253 -15.45 -3.83 6.30
CA GLY A 253 -15.94 -4.79 5.33
C GLY A 253 -15.86 -4.24 3.92
N VAL A 254 -15.42 -5.05 2.95
CA VAL A 254 -15.31 -4.66 1.54
C VAL A 254 -15.80 -5.77 0.61
N VAL A 255 -16.42 -5.37 -0.49
CA VAL A 255 -16.83 -6.26 -1.58
C VAL A 255 -16.08 -5.85 -2.83
N ASN A 256 -15.30 -6.79 -3.36
CA ASN A 256 -14.47 -6.57 -4.54
C ASN A 256 -15.00 -7.37 -5.73
N ARG A 257 -14.53 -7.02 -6.94
CA ARG A 257 -14.81 -7.80 -8.16
C ARG A 257 -14.43 -9.27 -7.98
N SER A 258 -15.35 -10.16 -8.36
CA SER A 258 -15.10 -11.59 -8.47
C SER A 258 -14.20 -11.92 -9.68
N GLN A 259 -13.75 -13.17 -9.79
CA GLN A 259 -13.00 -13.61 -10.97
C GLN A 259 -13.84 -13.50 -12.25
N GLU A 260 -15.14 -13.72 -12.16
CA GLU A 260 -16.05 -13.57 -13.29
C GLU A 260 -16.18 -12.10 -13.73
N ASP A 261 -16.33 -11.18 -12.77
CA ASP A 261 -16.35 -9.73 -13.05
C ASP A 261 -15.07 -9.27 -13.75
N ILE A 262 -13.91 -9.79 -13.33
CA ILE A 262 -12.62 -9.49 -13.96
C ILE A 262 -12.60 -10.01 -15.39
N ASN A 263 -13.03 -11.26 -15.62
CA ASN A 263 -13.06 -11.85 -16.95
C ASN A 263 -14.01 -11.09 -17.89
N LYS A 264 -15.10 -10.51 -17.36
CA LYS A 264 -16.03 -9.65 -18.07
C LYS A 264 -15.56 -8.20 -18.20
N ASN A 265 -14.35 -7.86 -17.73
CA ASN A 265 -13.78 -6.51 -17.71
C ASN A 265 -14.67 -5.48 -17.04
N ARG A 266 -15.38 -5.88 -15.97
CA ARG A 266 -16.17 -4.94 -15.16
C ARG A 266 -15.29 -3.85 -14.60
N SER A 267 -15.70 -2.60 -14.78
CA SER A 267 -14.94 -1.44 -14.34
C SER A 267 -14.91 -1.33 -12.82
N ILE A 268 -13.91 -0.62 -12.29
CA ILE A 268 -13.81 -0.37 -10.85
C ILE A 268 -14.97 0.53 -10.37
N ALA A 269 -15.41 1.49 -11.19
CA ALA A 269 -16.54 2.35 -10.86
C ALA A 269 -17.84 1.54 -10.68
N GLU A 270 -18.13 0.61 -11.58
CA GLU A 270 -19.29 -0.30 -11.46
C GLU A 270 -19.18 -1.26 -10.28
N ALA A 271 -17.96 -1.62 -9.89
CA ALA A 271 -17.73 -2.45 -8.71
C ALA A 271 -18.01 -1.68 -7.41
N LEU A 272 -17.58 -0.41 -7.32
CA LEU A 272 -17.85 0.46 -6.18
C LEU A 272 -19.36 0.75 -6.04
N ALA A 273 -20.06 1.00 -7.15
CA ALA A 273 -21.51 1.19 -7.14
C ALA A 273 -22.25 -0.07 -6.63
N TYR A 274 -21.78 -1.25 -7.02
CA TYR A 274 -22.35 -2.50 -6.52
C TYR A 274 -22.01 -2.79 -5.07
N GLU A 275 -20.80 -2.45 -4.62
CA GLU A 275 -20.43 -2.54 -3.21
C GLU A 275 -21.35 -1.66 -2.35
N GLU A 276 -21.60 -0.42 -2.78
CA GLU A 276 -22.52 0.50 -2.09
C GLU A 276 -23.94 -0.07 -2.03
N GLN A 277 -24.45 -0.57 -3.16
CA GLN A 277 -25.76 -1.20 -3.21
C GLN A 277 -25.84 -2.45 -2.32
N PHE A 278 -24.82 -3.32 -2.35
CA PHE A 278 -24.76 -4.52 -1.52
C PHE A 278 -24.89 -4.19 -0.04
N PHE A 279 -24.15 -3.20 0.45
CA PHE A 279 -24.20 -2.83 1.86
C PHE A 279 -25.49 -2.09 2.24
N HIS A 280 -26.08 -1.34 1.31
CA HIS A 280 -27.36 -0.68 1.52
C HIS A 280 -28.52 -1.68 1.64
N ASP A 281 -28.60 -2.63 0.70
CA ASP A 281 -29.70 -3.58 0.58
C ASP A 281 -29.61 -4.70 1.64
N HIS A 282 -28.40 -5.00 2.15
CA HIS A 282 -28.21 -6.12 3.08
C HIS A 282 -28.71 -5.77 4.51
N PRO A 283 -29.70 -6.50 5.05
CA PRO A 283 -30.38 -6.14 6.32
C PRO A 283 -29.45 -6.15 7.54
N VAL A 284 -28.37 -6.93 7.50
CA VAL A 284 -27.39 -7.02 8.58
C VAL A 284 -26.36 -5.89 8.55
N TYR A 285 -26.00 -5.39 7.37
CA TYR A 285 -24.89 -4.46 7.17
C TYR A 285 -25.34 -3.02 6.95
N SER A 286 -26.60 -2.78 6.62
CA SER A 286 -27.18 -1.44 6.44
C SER A 286 -26.99 -0.54 7.67
N GLY A 287 -27.04 -1.13 8.88
CA GLY A 287 -26.75 -0.44 10.14
C GLY A 287 -25.27 -0.24 10.47
N LEU A 288 -24.35 -0.67 9.59
CA LEU A 288 -22.89 -0.60 9.75
C LEU A 288 -22.21 0.12 8.57
N SER A 289 -22.92 1.06 7.94
CA SER A 289 -22.42 1.81 6.77
C SER A 289 -21.15 2.62 7.06
N ASP A 290 -20.86 2.94 8.34
CA ASP A 290 -19.62 3.58 8.78
C ASP A 290 -18.38 2.67 8.68
N ARG A 291 -18.58 1.36 8.53
CA ARG A 291 -17.54 0.32 8.54
C ARG A 291 -17.56 -0.55 7.29
N CYS A 292 -18.32 -0.15 6.28
CA CYS A 292 -18.48 -0.93 5.06
C CYS A 292 -18.12 -0.08 3.85
N GLY A 293 -17.41 -0.69 2.90
CA GLY A 293 -17.04 -0.09 1.62
C GLY A 293 -15.60 0.40 1.54
N ILE A 294 -15.05 0.33 0.33
CA ILE A 294 -13.76 0.90 -0.05
C ILE A 294 -13.67 2.40 0.28
N PRO A 295 -14.71 3.24 0.06
CA PRO A 295 -14.66 4.66 0.44
C PRO A 295 -14.43 4.87 1.94
N GLN A 296 -15.07 4.06 2.80
CA GLN A 296 -14.85 4.13 4.26
C GLN A 296 -13.46 3.63 4.64
N LEU A 297 -12.98 2.57 3.98
CA LEU A 297 -11.61 2.08 4.16
C LEU A 297 -10.58 3.18 3.84
N ALA A 298 -10.71 3.83 2.68
CA ALA A 298 -9.83 4.91 2.25
C ALA A 298 -9.85 6.10 3.24
N LYS A 299 -11.05 6.52 3.66
CA LYS A 299 -11.21 7.60 4.65
C LYS A 299 -10.54 7.26 5.98
N LYS A 300 -10.74 6.05 6.47
CA LYS A 300 -10.18 5.57 7.74
C LYS A 300 -8.67 5.41 7.67
N LEU A 301 -8.15 4.84 6.58
CA LEU A 301 -6.71 4.76 6.30
C LEU A 301 -6.07 6.13 6.29
N ASN A 302 -6.69 7.12 5.62
CA ASN A 302 -6.17 8.49 5.60
C ASN A 302 -6.08 9.11 7.00
N GLN A 303 -7.15 8.96 7.80
CA GLN A 303 -7.18 9.50 9.16
C GLN A 303 -6.10 8.86 10.05
N ILE A 304 -5.94 7.54 9.97
CA ILE A 304 -4.95 6.80 10.76
C ILE A 304 -3.54 7.15 10.29
N LEU A 305 -3.31 7.23 8.97
CA LEU A 305 -2.03 7.62 8.42
C LEU A 305 -1.66 9.04 8.84
N GLU A 306 -2.59 10.00 8.79
CA GLU A 306 -2.34 11.37 9.26
C GLU A 306 -2.00 11.43 10.75
N GLN A 307 -2.72 10.70 11.60
CA GLN A 307 -2.43 10.63 13.03
C GLN A 307 -1.06 10.00 13.29
N HIS A 308 -0.78 8.91 12.59
CA HIS A 308 0.48 8.17 12.70
C HIS A 308 1.67 9.03 12.27
N ILE A 309 1.56 9.72 11.14
CA ILE A 309 2.57 10.68 10.67
C ILE A 309 2.82 11.76 11.73
N ARG A 310 1.77 12.33 12.34
CA ARG A 310 1.94 13.36 13.39
C ARG A 310 2.69 12.85 14.62
N MET A 311 2.50 11.59 14.99
CA MET A 311 3.20 10.97 16.13
C MET A 311 4.67 10.65 15.79
N VAL A 312 4.94 10.18 14.57
CA VAL A 312 6.27 9.70 14.16
C VAL A 312 7.20 10.84 13.71
N LEU A 313 6.66 11.88 13.06
CA LEU A 313 7.44 12.95 12.43
C LEU A 313 8.42 13.67 13.39
N PRO A 314 8.08 13.96 14.67
CA PRO A 314 9.03 14.55 15.60
C PRO A 314 10.25 13.65 15.87
N GLY A 315 10.03 12.35 16.02
CA GLY A 315 11.11 11.35 16.20
C GLY A 315 11.99 11.27 14.97
N LEU A 316 11.38 11.16 13.80
CA LEU A 316 12.07 11.16 12.51
C LEU A 316 12.95 12.40 12.30
N LYS A 317 12.43 13.58 12.66
CA LYS A 317 13.18 14.84 12.57
C LYS A 317 14.39 14.85 13.51
N ALA A 318 14.25 14.32 14.73
CA ALA A 318 15.34 14.23 15.68
C ALA A 318 16.45 13.28 15.17
N GLU A 319 16.05 12.13 14.63
CA GLU A 319 16.96 11.13 14.06
C GLU A 319 17.73 11.66 12.84
N LEU A 320 17.03 12.32 11.91
CA LEU A 320 17.64 12.98 10.75
C LEU A 320 18.63 14.07 11.16
N ASN A 321 18.26 14.90 12.16
CA ASN A 321 19.16 15.95 12.66
C ASN A 321 20.40 15.35 13.34
N SER A 322 20.25 14.25 14.07
CA SER A 322 21.38 13.54 14.68
C SER A 322 22.36 13.02 13.62
N HIS A 323 21.84 12.35 12.60
CA HIS A 323 22.64 11.87 11.46
C HIS A 323 23.33 13.02 10.73
N MET A 324 22.59 14.09 10.43
CA MET A 324 23.16 15.29 9.81
C MET A 324 24.30 15.87 10.65
N MET A 325 24.16 15.98 11.97
CA MET A 325 25.23 16.46 12.85
C MET A 325 26.45 15.53 12.85
N SER A 326 26.24 14.22 12.79
CA SER A 326 27.33 13.24 12.69
C SER A 326 28.12 13.41 11.39
N VAL A 327 27.41 13.45 10.25
CA VAL A 327 28.03 13.63 8.92
C VAL A 327 28.73 14.98 8.81
N VAL A 328 28.14 16.06 9.33
CA VAL A 328 28.78 17.40 9.34
C VAL A 328 30.04 17.39 10.20
N LYS A 329 30.05 16.66 11.33
CA LYS A 329 31.23 16.52 12.17
C LYS A 329 32.34 15.75 11.45
N GLU A 330 31.99 14.68 10.73
CA GLU A 330 32.94 13.91 9.93
C GLU A 330 33.48 14.74 8.76
N LEU A 331 32.62 15.46 8.03
CA LEU A 331 33.01 16.38 6.96
C LEU A 331 34.03 17.41 7.45
N ARG A 332 33.83 17.97 8.64
CA ARG A 332 34.79 18.91 9.25
C ARG A 332 36.15 18.26 9.54
N MET A 333 36.22 16.95 9.79
CA MET A 333 37.50 16.26 9.98
C MET A 333 38.30 16.13 8.67
N TYR A 334 37.64 16.07 7.52
CA TYR A 334 38.31 15.99 6.22
C TYR A 334 38.90 17.35 5.74
N GLY A 335 38.53 18.46 6.38
CA GLY A 335 39.04 19.80 6.04
C GLY A 335 38.44 20.40 4.77
N GLU A 336 39.02 21.50 4.27
CA GLU A 336 38.62 22.10 3.00
C GLU A 336 39.27 21.35 1.82
N ALA A 337 38.51 21.18 0.73
CA ALA A 337 39.03 20.59 -0.49
C ALA A 337 40.19 21.46 -1.01
N MET A 338 41.41 20.91 -1.05
CA MET A 338 42.50 21.56 -1.77
C MET A 338 42.19 21.52 -3.27
N GLU A 339 41.70 22.63 -3.82
CA GLU A 339 41.80 22.87 -5.25
C GLU A 339 43.28 22.91 -5.61
N SER A 340 43.78 21.84 -6.21
CA SER A 340 45.09 21.82 -6.83
C SER A 340 45.09 22.86 -7.94
N LYS A 341 45.57 24.08 -7.64
CA LYS A 341 45.98 25.04 -8.66
C LYS A 341 47.11 24.41 -9.44
N VAL A 342 46.77 23.69 -10.51
CA VAL A 342 47.70 23.41 -11.59
C VAL A 342 47.98 24.77 -12.21
N SER A 343 49.01 25.46 -11.72
CA SER A 343 49.55 26.61 -12.42
C SER A 343 50.15 26.06 -13.70
N TYR A 344 49.42 26.16 -14.81
CA TYR A 344 50.05 26.12 -16.11
C TYR A 344 50.96 27.35 -16.17
N ALA A 345 52.24 27.14 -15.86
CA ALA A 345 53.28 28.10 -16.17
C ALA A 345 53.36 28.20 -17.70
N VAL A 346 53.37 29.46 -18.15
CA VAL A 346 53.23 29.98 -19.52
C VAL A 346 54.15 29.32 -20.53
#